data_AF-A0A6S7HU41-F1
#
_entry.id   AF-A0A6S7HU41-F1
#
_cell.length_a   1.000
_cell.length_b   1.000
_cell.length_c   1.000
_cell.angle_alpha   90.00
_cell.angle_beta   90.00
_cell.angle_gamma   90.00
#
_symmetry.space_group_name_H-M   'P 1'
#
loop_
_entity.id
_entity.type
_entity.pdbx_description
1 polymer ?
#
loop_
_entity_poly.entity_id
_entity_poly.type
_entity_poly.pdbx_seq_one_letter_code
_entity_poly.pdbx_strand_id
1 'polypeptide(L)'
;MCEANLAWDGEFPETLTERWEEWYERFPERYTVPRTLAPNQQPILSVSLHAFGDASKDGVAAAVYAVIEQEHGITQGLVCSKSRIAKRNLTIPRLELCQDIWLQTCSEANEEIKHARSTQVLTTSSQPTDSDVFDKLIEKYPLRKVLRICAWIQRFARNCRTQPDNRDSGPLKTWEIKERDMWWIKGAQREAENSQEIEAIKRELNLQPNEMGILECRGRIEGEYPIYLPRDCTYTEKVIEQAHLATLHCGVGMTMANVRERFWVPKLRCLVKRMRSNCNGCVRFRTQAYNKPPPGNLPPTRTQGSTPFQVLGVDFAGPIRYQSKAKAEKKAFAPRPKRDAAAAATLRILQQAQSDSKES
;
A
#
# COMPACT_ATOMS: atom_id res chain seq x y z
N MET A 1 -35.73 -16.20 33.93
CA MET A 1 -35.24 -17.58 33.71
C MET A 1 -34.59 -18.15 34.96
N CYS A 2 -33.51 -17.58 35.50
CA CYS A 2 -32.86 -18.09 36.73
C CYS A 2 -33.79 -18.07 37.96
N GLU A 3 -34.54 -16.99 38.18
CA GLU A 3 -35.50 -16.90 39.31
C GLU A 3 -36.76 -17.75 39.12
N ALA A 4 -37.08 -18.12 37.88
CA ALA A 4 -38.27 -18.90 37.51
C ALA A 4 -37.97 -20.41 37.34
N ASN A 5 -36.71 -20.83 37.58
CA ASN A 5 -36.23 -22.21 37.51
C ASN A 5 -36.59 -22.96 36.21
N LEU A 6 -36.52 -22.28 35.07
CA LEU A 6 -36.81 -22.83 33.74
C LEU A 6 -35.57 -23.45 33.10
N ALA A 7 -35.77 -24.52 32.31
CA ALA A 7 -34.72 -25.14 31.51
C ALA A 7 -34.25 -24.20 30.38
N TRP A 8 -32.98 -24.28 29.99
CA TRP A 8 -32.37 -23.41 28.98
C TRP A 8 -33.03 -23.51 27.59
N ASP A 9 -33.60 -24.67 27.27
CA ASP A 9 -34.29 -24.95 25.99
C ASP A 9 -35.83 -24.93 26.13
N GLY A 10 -36.36 -24.46 27.27
CA GLY A 10 -37.80 -24.41 27.53
C GLY A 10 -38.48 -23.19 26.89
N GLU A 11 -39.78 -23.33 26.60
CA GLU A 11 -40.59 -22.20 26.12
C GLU A 11 -40.70 -21.11 27.20
N PHE A 12 -40.61 -19.85 26.78
CA PHE A 12 -40.71 -18.71 27.69
C PHE A 12 -42.17 -18.54 28.15
N PRO A 13 -42.42 -18.31 29.46
CA PRO A 13 -43.74 -17.93 29.95
C PRO A 13 -44.26 -16.69 29.23
N GLU A 14 -45.55 -16.69 28.86
CA GLU A 14 -46.18 -15.60 28.09
C GLU A 14 -45.89 -14.21 28.68
N THR A 15 -45.89 -14.08 30.00
CA THR A 15 -45.61 -12.82 30.71
C THR A 15 -44.20 -12.28 30.51
N LEU A 16 -43.21 -13.14 30.26
CA LEU A 16 -41.84 -12.73 29.94
C LEU A 16 -41.68 -12.43 28.45
N THR A 17 -42.41 -13.15 27.59
CA THR A 17 -42.44 -12.93 26.15
C THR A 17 -43.04 -11.56 25.83
N GLU A 18 -44.18 -11.21 26.42
CA GLU A 18 -44.81 -9.89 26.27
C GLU A 18 -43.89 -8.76 26.74
N ARG A 19 -43.23 -8.92 27.89
CA ARG A 19 -42.26 -7.94 28.41
C ARG A 19 -41.04 -7.80 27.51
N TRP A 20 -40.59 -8.89 26.89
CA TRP A 20 -39.49 -8.88 25.95
C TRP A 20 -39.87 -8.16 24.66
N GLU A 21 -41.06 -8.45 24.11
CA GLU A 21 -41.59 -7.78 22.92
C GLU A 21 -41.79 -6.27 23.17
N GLU A 22 -42.39 -5.86 24.30
CA GLU A 22 -42.49 -4.44 24.65
C GLU A 22 -41.13 -3.75 24.79
N TRP A 23 -40.13 -4.45 25.34
CA TRP A 23 -38.77 -3.92 25.46
C TRP A 23 -38.07 -3.83 24.11
N TYR A 24 -38.27 -4.82 23.23
CA TYR A 24 -37.70 -4.89 21.90
C TYR A 24 -38.28 -3.80 20.99
N GLU A 25 -39.60 -3.60 21.01
CA GLU A 25 -40.29 -2.55 20.26
C GLU A 25 -39.92 -1.13 20.75
N ARG A 26 -39.50 -1.00 22.01
CA ARG A 26 -38.96 0.26 22.56
C ARG A 26 -37.52 0.54 22.14
N PHE A 27 -36.82 -0.44 21.56
CA PHE A 27 -35.42 -0.28 21.20
C PHE A 27 -35.32 0.46 19.85
N PRO A 28 -34.57 1.56 19.75
CA PRO A 28 -34.41 2.26 18.48
C PRO A 28 -33.68 1.37 17.47
N GLU A 29 -34.09 1.41 16.18
CA GLU A 29 -33.46 0.62 15.09
C GLU A 29 -31.94 0.84 15.00
N ARG A 30 -31.43 1.98 15.47
CA ARG A 30 -30.01 2.28 15.59
C ARG A 30 -29.72 3.02 16.88
N TYR A 31 -28.78 2.49 17.66
CA TYR A 31 -28.25 3.14 18.86
C TYR A 31 -26.73 3.23 18.76
N THR A 32 -26.17 4.42 18.99
CA THR A 32 -24.71 4.65 18.94
C THR A 32 -24.21 4.86 20.36
N VAL A 33 -23.30 4.00 20.82
CA VAL A 33 -22.66 4.14 22.13
C VAL A 33 -21.24 4.65 21.92
N PRO A 34 -20.84 5.78 22.52
CA PRO A 34 -19.46 6.22 22.49
C PRO A 34 -18.60 5.22 23.26
N ARG A 35 -17.68 4.55 22.55
CA ARG A 35 -16.74 3.59 23.12
C ARG A 35 -15.34 4.19 23.13
N THR A 36 -14.72 4.23 24.31
CA THR A 36 -13.36 4.77 24.45
C THR A 36 -12.34 3.64 24.29
N LEU A 37 -11.41 3.79 23.34
CA LEU A 37 -10.29 2.85 23.14
C LEU A 37 -9.07 3.19 24.03
N ALA A 38 -8.95 4.45 24.47
CA ALA A 38 -7.90 4.94 25.37
C ALA A 38 -8.53 5.38 26.71
N PRO A 39 -8.53 4.52 27.75
CA PRO A 39 -9.20 4.81 29.02
C PRO A 39 -8.56 5.99 29.77
N ASN A 40 -7.27 6.25 29.54
CA ASN A 40 -6.57 7.36 30.17
C ASN A 40 -6.75 8.64 29.34
N GLN A 41 -7.25 9.72 29.96
CA GLN A 41 -7.44 11.04 29.34
C GLN A 41 -6.10 11.78 29.18
N GLN A 42 -5.21 11.22 28.36
CA GLN A 42 -3.85 11.70 28.12
C GLN A 42 -3.55 11.75 26.62
N PRO A 43 -2.54 12.53 26.20
CA PRO A 43 -2.12 12.56 24.80
C PRO A 43 -1.65 11.17 24.36
N ILE A 44 -2.15 10.74 23.19
CA ILE A 44 -1.78 9.47 22.58
C ILE A 44 -0.46 9.67 21.83
N LEU A 45 0.58 8.94 22.23
CA LEU A 45 1.91 9.01 21.61
C LEU A 45 1.93 8.26 20.27
N SER A 46 1.37 7.04 20.26
CA SER A 46 1.29 6.22 19.06
C SER A 46 0.05 5.32 19.07
N VAL A 47 -0.44 4.98 17.88
CA VAL A 47 -1.51 3.99 17.68
C VAL A 47 -1.04 3.02 16.62
N SER A 48 -0.90 1.75 17.02
CA SER A 48 -0.56 0.65 16.13
C SER A 48 -1.75 -0.28 15.97
N LEU A 49 -2.02 -0.71 14.74
CA LEU A 49 -3.10 -1.65 14.45
C LEU A 49 -2.54 -3.02 14.10
N HIS A 50 -3.04 -4.03 14.80
CA HIS A 50 -2.69 -5.42 14.60
C HIS A 50 -3.92 -6.15 14.08
N ALA A 51 -3.88 -6.52 12.80
CA ALA A 51 -4.92 -7.29 12.16
C ALA A 51 -4.56 -8.77 12.16
N PHE A 52 -5.48 -9.60 12.63
CA PHE A 52 -5.40 -11.05 12.62
C PHE A 52 -6.52 -11.58 11.76
N GLY A 53 -6.28 -12.67 11.05
CA GLY A 53 -7.33 -13.37 10.33
C GLY A 53 -7.00 -14.85 10.29
N ASP A 54 -8.07 -15.64 10.20
CA ASP A 54 -8.03 -17.09 10.22
C ASP A 54 -9.11 -17.62 9.28
N ALA A 55 -8.81 -18.71 8.58
CA ALA A 55 -9.70 -19.35 7.63
C ALA A 55 -9.80 -20.86 7.87
N SER A 56 -11.04 -21.35 7.94
CA SER A 56 -11.38 -22.76 7.96
C SER A 56 -12.18 -23.15 6.71
N LYS A 57 -12.54 -24.44 6.60
CA LYS A 57 -13.44 -24.91 5.54
C LYS A 57 -14.87 -24.37 5.68
N ASP A 58 -15.23 -23.92 6.88
CA ASP A 58 -16.58 -23.51 7.24
C ASP A 58 -16.72 -21.98 7.27
N GLY A 59 -15.65 -21.25 7.60
CA GLY A 59 -15.69 -19.79 7.73
C GLY A 59 -14.33 -19.11 7.61
N VAL A 60 -14.36 -17.79 7.40
CA VAL A 60 -13.20 -16.90 7.44
C VAL A 60 -13.51 -15.77 8.41
N ALA A 61 -12.57 -15.45 9.30
CA ALA A 61 -12.70 -14.37 10.27
C ALA A 61 -11.49 -13.44 10.25
N ALA A 62 -11.71 -12.18 10.59
CA ALA A 62 -10.66 -11.19 10.80
C ALA A 62 -11.00 -10.31 12.02
N ALA A 63 -9.99 -10.00 12.83
CA ALA A 63 -10.09 -9.15 14.01
C ALA A 63 -8.95 -8.12 14.01
N VAL A 64 -9.26 -6.87 14.34
CA VAL A 64 -8.29 -5.78 14.41
C VAL A 64 -8.22 -5.26 15.84
N TYR A 65 -7.01 -5.27 16.40
CA TYR A 65 -6.70 -4.71 17.71
C TYR A 65 -5.92 -3.42 17.55
N ALA A 66 -6.26 -2.42 18.38
CA ALA A 66 -5.47 -1.22 18.55
C ALA A 66 -4.57 -1.38 19.78
N VAL A 67 -3.30 -1.06 19.59
CA VAL A 67 -2.31 -0.89 20.65
C VAL A 67 -2.00 0.60 20.71
N ILE A 68 -2.36 1.21 21.83
CA ILE A 68 -2.27 2.65 22.06
C ILE A 68 -1.19 2.89 23.10
N GLU A 69 -0.17 3.64 22.71
CA GLU A 69 0.92 4.04 23.58
C GLU A 69 0.63 5.42 24.17
N GLN A 70 0.68 5.50 25.49
CA GLN A 70 0.53 6.73 26.27
C GLN A 70 1.71 6.82 27.25
N GLU A 71 2.00 8.01 27.80
CA GLU A 71 3.18 8.23 28.67
C GLU A 71 3.26 7.28 29.87
N HIS A 72 2.13 6.81 30.40
CA HIS A 72 2.05 5.91 31.55
C HIS A 72 1.92 4.43 31.19
N GLY A 73 1.85 4.07 29.90
CA GLY A 73 1.80 2.67 29.50
C GLY A 73 1.07 2.41 28.18
N ILE A 74 0.93 1.12 27.88
CA ILE A 74 0.36 0.61 26.63
C ILE A 74 -1.03 0.05 26.93
N THR A 75 -2.05 0.52 26.22
CA THR A 75 -3.40 -0.04 26.26
C THR A 75 -3.71 -0.83 25.00
N GLN A 76 -4.32 -2.01 25.13
CA GLN A 76 -4.74 -2.85 24.01
C GLN A 76 -6.26 -3.05 24.01
N GLY A 77 -6.89 -2.94 22.85
CA GLY A 77 -8.34 -3.11 22.71
C GLY A 77 -8.77 -3.58 21.33
N LEU A 78 -9.80 -4.43 21.28
CA LEU A 78 -10.43 -4.86 20.03
C LEU A 78 -11.22 -3.69 19.43
N VAL A 79 -10.84 -3.28 18.22
CA VAL A 79 -11.51 -2.22 17.45
C VAL A 79 -12.73 -2.81 16.77
N CYS A 80 -12.51 -3.71 15.81
CA CYS A 80 -13.55 -4.37 15.05
C CYS A 80 -13.20 -5.83 14.75
N SER A 81 -14.21 -6.64 14.49
CA SER A 81 -14.05 -8.01 13.99
C SER A 81 -15.18 -8.36 13.04
N LYS A 82 -14.89 -9.23 12.07
CA LYS A 82 -15.87 -9.74 11.10
C LYS A 82 -15.62 -11.20 10.81
N SER A 83 -16.71 -11.93 10.60
CA SER A 83 -16.69 -13.31 10.14
C SER A 83 -17.65 -13.49 8.96
N ARG A 84 -17.33 -14.46 8.09
CA ARG A 84 -18.18 -14.89 6.97
C ARG A 84 -18.05 -16.39 6.74
N ILE A 85 -19.08 -16.98 6.16
CA ILE A 85 -19.07 -18.38 5.72
C ILE A 85 -18.10 -18.54 4.54
N ALA A 86 -17.33 -19.63 4.53
CA ALA A 86 -16.33 -19.88 3.49
C ALA A 86 -16.97 -20.19 2.13
N LYS A 87 -16.36 -19.71 1.04
CA LYS A 87 -16.81 -20.02 -0.33
C LYS A 87 -16.46 -21.47 -0.68
N ARG A 88 -17.43 -22.22 -1.24
CA ARG A 88 -17.26 -23.62 -1.63
C ARG A 88 -16.17 -23.78 -2.72
N ASN A 89 -15.42 -24.88 -2.65
CA ASN A 89 -14.36 -25.28 -3.60
C ASN A 89 -13.08 -24.42 -3.60
N LEU A 90 -12.79 -23.70 -2.52
CA LEU A 90 -11.49 -23.04 -2.31
C LEU A 90 -10.64 -23.81 -1.28
N THR A 91 -9.33 -23.81 -1.49
CA THR A 91 -8.36 -24.35 -0.52
C THR A 91 -8.16 -23.35 0.62
N ILE A 92 -7.86 -23.83 1.83
CA ILE A 92 -7.60 -22.97 3.01
C ILE A 92 -6.59 -21.84 2.71
N PRO A 93 -5.44 -22.07 2.04
CA PRO A 93 -4.52 -20.96 1.68
C PRO A 93 -5.10 -19.90 0.74
N ARG A 94 -6.14 -20.23 -0.04
CA ARG A 94 -6.85 -19.26 -0.91
C ARG A 94 -7.93 -18.50 -0.15
N LEU A 95 -8.48 -19.09 0.91
CA LEU A 95 -9.40 -18.42 1.83
C LEU A 95 -8.65 -17.45 2.75
N GLU A 96 -7.44 -17.80 3.18
CA GLU A 96 -6.50 -16.89 3.87
C GLU A 96 -6.14 -15.68 3.00
N LEU A 97 -5.93 -15.89 1.70
CA LEU A 97 -5.61 -14.82 0.74
C LEU A 97 -6.84 -14.01 0.28
N CYS A 98 -8.03 -14.27 0.82
CA CYS A 98 -9.25 -13.57 0.43
C CYS A 98 -9.23 -12.14 0.99
N GLN A 99 -8.58 -11.24 0.25
CA GLN A 99 -8.30 -9.84 0.61
C GLN A 99 -9.55 -9.01 0.94
N ASP A 100 -10.72 -9.39 0.43
CA ASP A 100 -11.94 -8.60 0.54
C ASP A 100 -12.40 -8.40 1.99
N ILE A 101 -12.30 -9.42 2.85
CA ILE A 101 -12.68 -9.33 4.26
C ILE A 101 -11.65 -8.49 5.01
N TRP A 102 -10.36 -8.69 4.74
CA TRP A 102 -9.27 -7.95 5.34
C TRP A 102 -9.33 -6.45 5.00
N LEU A 103 -9.53 -6.11 3.72
CA LEU A 103 -9.67 -4.73 3.26
C LEU A 103 -10.87 -4.03 3.90
N GLN A 104 -12.00 -4.72 4.02
CA GLN A 104 -13.22 -4.15 4.59
C GLN A 104 -13.09 -3.89 6.10
N THR A 105 -12.53 -4.85 6.85
CA THR A 105 -12.30 -4.71 8.29
C THR A 105 -11.23 -3.64 8.59
N CYS A 106 -10.14 -3.57 7.80
CA CYS A 106 -9.11 -2.54 7.93
C CYS A 106 -9.62 -1.14 7.54
N SER A 107 -10.55 -1.04 6.58
CA SER A 107 -11.17 0.24 6.21
C SER A 107 -12.04 0.78 7.34
N GLU A 108 -12.83 -0.08 7.99
CA GLU A 108 -13.70 0.32 9.11
C GLU A 108 -12.87 0.70 10.34
N ALA A 109 -11.82 -0.07 10.66
CA ALA A 109 -10.88 0.29 11.73
C ALA A 109 -10.23 1.67 11.51
N ASN A 110 -9.86 2.00 10.26
CA ASN A 110 -9.28 3.30 9.93
C ASN A 110 -10.28 4.46 10.09
N GLU A 111 -11.55 4.28 9.75
CA GLU A 111 -12.58 5.30 9.95
C GLU A 111 -12.86 5.54 11.44
N GLU A 112 -12.92 4.48 12.27
CA GLU A 112 -13.09 4.60 13.72
C GLU A 112 -11.94 5.37 14.39
N ILE A 113 -10.69 5.15 13.95
CA ILE A 113 -9.52 5.86 14.50
C ILE A 113 -9.45 7.31 14.05
N LYS A 114 -9.86 7.61 12.81
CA LYS A 114 -10.01 9.00 12.35
C LYS A 114 -11.02 9.73 13.23
N HIS A 115 -12.12 9.08 13.58
CA HIS A 115 -13.13 9.65 14.47
C HIS A 115 -12.58 9.85 15.89
N ALA A 116 -11.87 8.87 16.45
CA ALA A 116 -11.23 8.98 17.77
C ALA A 116 -10.16 10.10 17.83
N ARG A 117 -9.37 10.29 16.77
CA ARG A 117 -8.45 11.42 16.63
C ARG A 117 -9.18 12.76 16.50
N SER A 118 -10.29 12.79 15.75
CA SER A 118 -11.08 14.01 15.57
C SER A 118 -11.73 14.52 16.86
N THR A 119 -12.07 13.63 17.79
CA THR A 119 -12.69 14.01 19.08
C THR A 119 -11.68 14.55 20.11
N GLN A 120 -10.37 14.28 19.96
CA GLN A 120 -9.31 14.88 20.79
C GLN A 120 -8.74 16.20 20.23
N VAL A 121 -9.00 16.54 18.97
CA VAL A 121 -8.41 17.73 18.31
C VAL A 121 -9.14 19.05 18.65
N LEU A 122 -10.23 19.02 19.43
CA LEU A 122 -10.94 20.24 19.85
C LEU A 122 -10.29 21.00 21.01
N THR A 123 -9.21 20.47 21.59
CA THR A 123 -8.39 21.19 22.58
C THR A 123 -6.92 20.91 22.33
N THR A 124 -6.37 21.52 21.28
CA THR A 124 -4.93 21.78 21.24
C THR A 124 -4.68 23.13 20.61
N SER A 125 -4.31 24.06 21.49
CA SER A 125 -3.66 25.32 21.19
C SER A 125 -2.78 25.22 19.96
N SER A 126 -3.07 26.06 18.98
CA SER A 126 -2.25 26.37 17.82
C SER A 126 -0.77 26.48 18.20
N GLN A 127 0.07 25.66 17.56
CA GLN A 127 1.46 26.00 17.29
C GLN A 127 1.64 26.11 15.77
N PRO A 128 2.41 27.10 15.27
CA PRO A 128 2.53 27.39 13.86
C PRO A 128 3.62 26.52 13.24
N THR A 129 3.26 25.60 12.33
CA THR A 129 4.23 25.02 11.39
C THR A 129 3.61 24.92 10.00
N ASP A 130 3.53 26.06 9.32
CA ASP A 130 3.14 26.16 7.90
C ASP A 130 4.08 25.33 6.98
N SER A 131 5.26 24.93 7.48
CA SER A 131 6.22 24.07 6.77
C SER A 131 5.68 22.65 6.53
N ASP A 132 4.96 22.08 7.49
CA ASP A 132 4.56 20.66 7.47
C ASP A 132 3.63 20.32 6.28
N VAL A 133 2.79 21.26 5.83
CA VAL A 133 1.86 21.01 4.72
C VAL A 133 2.58 20.95 3.37
N PHE A 134 3.51 21.87 3.12
CA PHE A 134 4.24 21.92 1.85
C PHE A 134 5.27 20.80 1.75
N ASP A 135 5.89 20.42 2.86
CA ASP A 135 6.83 19.29 2.94
C ASP A 135 6.11 17.97 2.63
N LYS A 136 4.93 17.74 3.23
CA LYS A 136 4.08 16.59 2.87
C LYS A 136 3.63 16.61 1.41
N LEU A 137 3.39 17.79 0.85
CA LEU A 137 2.96 17.94 -0.54
C LEU A 137 4.08 17.55 -1.51
N ILE A 138 5.31 18.03 -1.25
CA ILE A 138 6.45 17.76 -2.12
C ILE A 138 6.88 16.29 -2.07
N GLU A 139 6.80 15.63 -0.92
CA GLU A 139 7.10 14.19 -0.82
C GLU A 139 6.11 13.33 -1.63
N LYS A 140 4.83 13.67 -1.56
CA LYS A 140 3.74 12.84 -2.12
C LYS A 140 3.59 12.93 -3.64
N TYR A 141 3.90 14.07 -4.25
CA TYR A 141 3.55 14.35 -5.65
C TYR A 141 4.77 14.68 -6.52
N PRO A 142 4.68 14.50 -7.85
CA PRO A 142 5.75 14.92 -8.76
C PRO A 142 5.88 16.45 -8.80
N LEU A 143 7.11 16.95 -8.98
CA LEU A 143 7.45 18.36 -8.89
C LEU A 143 6.51 19.28 -9.70
N ARG A 144 6.25 18.95 -10.96
CA ARG A 144 5.34 19.72 -11.82
C ARG A 144 3.93 19.88 -11.23
N LYS A 145 3.42 18.86 -10.53
CA LYS A 145 2.10 18.92 -9.87
C LYS A 145 2.17 19.82 -8.64
N VAL A 146 3.22 19.67 -7.83
CA VAL A 146 3.47 20.50 -6.64
C VAL A 146 3.53 21.98 -7.00
N LEU A 147 4.35 22.35 -8.00
CA LEU A 147 4.49 23.75 -8.44
C LEU A 147 3.15 24.35 -8.90
N ARG A 148 2.32 23.57 -9.60
CA ARG A 148 0.99 24.03 -10.03
C ARG A 148 0.03 24.20 -8.86
N ILE A 149 0.04 23.29 -7.88
CA ILE A 149 -0.78 23.40 -6.67
C ILE A 149 -0.38 24.66 -5.89
N CYS A 150 0.92 24.84 -5.61
CA CYS A 150 1.43 26.02 -4.91
C CYS A 150 1.08 27.32 -5.65
N ALA A 151 1.10 27.31 -6.99
CA ALA A 151 0.77 28.49 -7.78
C ALA A 151 -0.73 28.82 -7.74
N TRP A 152 -1.60 27.80 -7.75
CA TRP A 152 -3.03 27.99 -7.52
C TRP A 152 -3.33 28.53 -6.12
N ILE A 153 -2.69 27.99 -5.09
CA ILE A 153 -2.83 28.49 -3.71
C ILE A 153 -2.42 29.96 -3.64
N GLN A 154 -1.29 30.34 -4.26
CA GLN A 154 -0.86 31.73 -4.28
C GLN A 154 -1.83 32.64 -5.04
N ARG A 155 -2.32 32.22 -6.21
CA ARG A 155 -3.28 33.00 -7.00
C ARG A 155 -4.57 33.18 -6.22
N PHE A 156 -5.07 32.13 -5.57
CA PHE A 156 -6.24 32.20 -4.72
C PHE A 156 -6.03 33.22 -3.59
N ALA A 157 -4.92 33.13 -2.86
CA ALA A 157 -4.59 34.09 -1.80
C ALA A 157 -4.48 35.54 -2.31
N ARG A 158 -3.93 35.76 -3.51
CA ARG A 158 -3.87 37.08 -4.16
C ARG A 158 -5.27 37.59 -4.53
N ASN A 159 -6.09 36.75 -5.17
CA ASN A 159 -7.45 37.10 -5.59
C ASN A 159 -8.36 37.40 -4.38
N CYS A 160 -8.18 36.73 -3.24
CA CYS A 160 -8.90 37.04 -2.01
C CYS A 160 -8.63 38.46 -1.50
N ARG A 161 -7.46 39.03 -1.83
CA ARG A 161 -7.03 40.39 -1.43
C ARG A 161 -7.26 41.44 -2.52
N THR A 162 -7.79 41.03 -3.68
CA THR A 162 -7.93 41.89 -4.85
C THR A 162 -9.42 42.12 -5.16
N GLN A 163 -9.75 43.32 -5.63
CA GLN A 163 -11.11 43.65 -6.09
C GLN A 163 -11.55 42.72 -7.23
N PRO A 164 -12.86 42.40 -7.34
CA PRO A 164 -13.37 41.42 -8.30
C PRO A 164 -12.90 41.63 -9.75
N ASP A 165 -12.87 42.89 -10.20
CA ASP A 165 -12.54 43.25 -11.58
C ASP A 165 -11.05 43.02 -11.93
N ASN A 166 -10.19 42.99 -10.92
CA ASN A 166 -8.74 42.79 -11.07
C ASN A 166 -8.30 41.35 -10.72
N ARG A 167 -9.25 40.43 -10.50
CA ARG A 167 -8.92 39.03 -10.19
C ARG A 167 -8.43 38.30 -11.43
N ASP A 168 -7.29 37.62 -11.29
CA ASP A 168 -6.77 36.77 -12.34
C ASP A 168 -7.62 35.49 -12.42
N SER A 169 -8.26 35.28 -13.58
CA SER A 169 -9.07 34.09 -13.89
C SER A 169 -8.49 33.33 -15.10
N GLY A 170 -8.91 32.08 -15.29
CA GLY A 170 -8.46 31.23 -16.41
C GLY A 170 -7.24 30.35 -16.08
N PRO A 171 -6.52 29.82 -17.09
CA PRO A 171 -5.43 28.88 -16.87
C PRO A 171 -4.24 29.52 -16.12
N LEU A 172 -3.43 28.66 -15.50
CA LEU A 172 -2.25 29.11 -14.77
C LEU A 172 -1.18 29.66 -15.74
N LYS A 173 -0.66 30.85 -15.45
CA LYS A 173 0.36 31.52 -16.28
C LYS A 173 1.74 30.94 -15.96
N THR A 174 2.65 31.01 -16.94
CA THR A 174 4.02 30.46 -16.80
C THR A 174 4.82 31.17 -15.70
N TRP A 175 4.66 32.48 -15.56
CA TRP A 175 5.36 33.25 -14.54
C TRP A 175 4.93 32.88 -13.12
N GLU A 176 3.67 32.49 -12.89
CA GLU A 176 3.20 32.05 -11.56
C GLU A 176 3.88 30.74 -11.14
N ILE A 177 4.04 29.82 -12.10
CA ILE A 177 4.77 28.56 -11.87
C ILE A 177 6.24 28.88 -11.59
N LYS A 178 6.87 29.75 -12.38
CA LYS A 178 8.25 30.17 -12.18
C LYS A 178 8.45 30.85 -10.82
N GLU A 179 7.51 31.69 -10.39
CA GLU A 179 7.54 32.35 -9.08
C GLU A 179 7.58 31.33 -7.95
N ARG A 180 6.77 30.26 -8.05
CA ARG A 180 6.79 29.16 -7.08
C ARG A 180 8.05 28.31 -7.18
N ASP A 181 8.57 28.07 -8.39
CA ASP A 181 9.85 27.37 -8.60
C ASP A 181 10.97 28.11 -7.87
N MET A 182 11.05 29.43 -8.04
CA MET A 182 12.02 30.29 -7.36
C MET A 182 11.82 30.32 -5.84
N TRP A 183 10.57 30.31 -5.36
CA TRP A 183 10.29 30.23 -3.93
C TRP A 183 10.82 28.94 -3.29
N TRP A 184 10.63 27.80 -3.96
CA TRP A 184 11.17 26.51 -3.50
C TRP A 184 12.71 26.48 -3.53
N ILE A 185 13.33 27.02 -4.58
CA ILE A 185 14.80 27.13 -4.66
C ILE A 185 15.35 27.94 -3.48
N LYS A 186 14.75 29.10 -3.19
CA LYS A 186 15.13 29.92 -2.03
C LYS A 186 14.90 29.20 -0.70
N GLY A 187 13.82 28.44 -0.59
CA GLY A 187 13.56 27.58 0.57
C GLY A 187 14.69 26.58 0.80
N ALA A 188 15.02 25.81 -0.24
CA ALA A 188 16.10 24.82 -0.20
C ALA A 188 17.46 25.46 0.16
N GLN A 189 17.81 26.61 -0.45
CA GLN A 189 19.06 27.29 -0.15
C GLN A 189 19.14 27.79 1.30
N ARG A 190 18.05 28.36 1.84
CA ARG A 190 17.99 28.80 3.25
C ARG A 190 18.11 27.64 4.24
N GLU A 191 17.52 26.49 3.94
CA GLU A 191 17.66 25.30 4.78
C GLU A 191 19.13 24.84 4.85
N ALA A 192 19.83 24.89 3.72
CA ALA A 192 21.25 24.53 3.67
C ALA A 192 22.20 25.59 4.24
N GLU A 193 21.81 26.86 4.30
CA GLU A 193 22.59 27.91 4.95
C GLU A 193 22.80 27.66 6.45
N ASN A 194 21.91 26.89 7.08
CA ASN A 194 22.06 26.47 8.47
C ASN A 194 23.14 25.39 8.67
N SER A 195 23.62 24.77 7.60
CA SER A 195 24.63 23.71 7.65
C SER A 195 26.05 24.29 7.60
N GLN A 196 26.94 23.83 8.48
CA GLN A 196 28.34 24.28 8.55
C GLN A 196 29.13 24.04 7.25
N GLU A 197 28.70 23.09 6.40
CA GLU A 197 29.35 22.80 5.11
C GLU A 197 29.17 23.91 4.06
N ILE A 198 28.19 24.81 4.23
CA ILE A 198 27.85 25.80 3.19
C ILE A 198 28.98 26.82 2.94
N GLU A 199 29.74 27.19 3.98
CA GLU A 199 30.80 28.20 3.85
C GLU A 199 31.97 27.69 3.01
N ALA A 200 32.31 26.40 3.13
CA ALA A 200 33.30 25.77 2.26
C ALA A 200 32.81 25.76 0.80
N ILE A 201 31.55 25.37 0.59
CA ILE A 201 30.94 25.32 -0.75
C ILE A 201 30.85 26.71 -1.39
N LYS A 202 30.48 27.75 -0.62
CA LYS A 202 30.45 29.14 -1.09
C LYS A 202 31.80 29.58 -1.64
N ARG A 203 32.88 29.24 -0.95
CA ARG A 203 34.25 29.55 -1.38
C ARG A 203 34.67 28.74 -2.60
N GLU A 204 34.42 27.44 -2.61
CA GLU A 204 34.81 26.55 -3.71
C GLU A 204 34.09 26.86 -5.03
N LEU A 205 32.80 27.18 -4.96
CA LEU A 205 31.96 27.40 -6.14
C LEU A 205 31.77 28.88 -6.50
N ASN A 206 32.38 29.79 -5.73
CA ASN A 206 32.19 31.23 -5.89
C ASN A 206 30.69 31.59 -5.98
N LEU A 207 29.93 31.19 -4.96
CA LEU A 207 28.49 31.39 -4.92
C LEU A 207 28.19 32.88 -4.70
N GLN A 208 27.36 33.45 -5.58
CA GLN A 208 26.93 34.85 -5.48
C GLN A 208 25.41 34.95 -5.62
N PRO A 209 24.74 35.79 -4.82
CA PRO A 209 23.32 36.02 -4.97
C PRO A 209 23.03 36.79 -6.27
N ASN A 210 22.02 36.36 -7.01
CA ASN A 210 21.49 37.11 -8.14
C ASN A 210 20.57 38.26 -7.69
N GLU A 211 19.98 39.00 -8.64
CA GLU A 211 19.05 40.11 -8.36
C GLU A 211 17.85 39.69 -7.50
N MET A 212 17.49 38.41 -7.55
CA MET A 212 16.41 37.83 -6.77
C MET A 212 16.88 37.25 -5.43
N GLY A 213 18.17 37.28 -5.11
CA GLY A 213 18.74 36.70 -3.88
C GLY A 213 18.85 35.17 -3.92
N ILE A 214 18.92 34.56 -5.10
CA ILE A 214 19.20 33.13 -5.28
C ILE A 214 20.69 32.95 -5.51
N LEU A 215 21.31 31.99 -4.83
CA LEU A 215 22.74 31.69 -5.00
C LEU A 215 23.00 31.00 -6.33
N GLU A 216 23.89 31.60 -7.13
CA GLU A 216 24.36 31.10 -8.42
C GLU A 216 25.87 30.84 -8.37
N CYS A 217 26.32 29.80 -9.08
CA CYS A 217 27.74 29.50 -9.24
C CYS A 217 28.34 30.40 -10.32
N ARG A 218 29.30 31.27 -9.95
CA ARG A 218 29.98 32.14 -10.92
C ARG A 218 31.38 31.63 -11.26
N GLY A 219 31.50 31.11 -12.49
CA GLY A 219 32.75 30.59 -13.04
C GLY A 219 33.43 31.53 -14.04
N ARG A 220 34.31 30.94 -14.87
CA ARG A 220 35.06 31.64 -15.93
C ARG A 220 34.20 32.01 -17.15
N ILE A 221 33.11 31.28 -17.37
CA ILE A 221 32.21 31.51 -18.52
C ILE A 221 31.22 32.61 -18.10
N GLU A 222 31.27 33.74 -18.80
CA GLU A 222 30.35 34.84 -18.57
C GLU A 222 28.97 34.55 -19.19
N GLY A 223 27.90 34.90 -18.48
CA GLY A 223 26.52 34.69 -18.93
C GLY A 223 25.90 33.33 -18.60
N GLU A 224 26.69 32.33 -18.23
CA GLU A 224 26.20 31.02 -17.76
C GLU A 224 26.46 30.83 -16.26
N TYR A 225 25.41 31.04 -15.46
CA TYR A 225 25.48 30.95 -14.00
C TYR A 225 24.46 29.92 -13.48
N PRO A 226 24.84 28.64 -13.37
CA PRO A 226 23.96 27.61 -12.83
C PRO A 226 23.54 27.91 -11.40
N ILE A 227 22.27 27.67 -11.09
CA ILE A 227 21.71 27.88 -9.75
C ILE A 227 22.24 26.78 -8.82
N TYR A 228 22.77 27.17 -7.66
CA TYR A 228 23.21 26.21 -6.65
C TYR A 228 22.02 25.53 -5.99
N LEU A 229 22.04 24.20 -5.92
CA LEU A 229 21.06 23.43 -5.17
C LEU A 229 21.77 22.51 -4.16
N PRO A 230 21.37 22.55 -2.88
CA PRO A 230 21.90 21.66 -1.86
C PRO A 230 21.64 20.20 -2.19
N ARG A 231 22.55 19.33 -1.74
CA ARG A 231 22.43 17.89 -1.96
C ARG A 231 21.28 17.27 -1.17
N ASP A 232 21.19 17.64 0.10
CA ASP A 232 20.34 16.98 1.09
C ASP A 232 19.05 17.79 1.29
N CYS A 233 18.28 17.97 0.22
CA CYS A 233 16.94 18.54 0.31
C CYS A 233 15.97 17.82 -0.62
N THR A 234 14.71 17.72 -0.19
CA THR A 234 13.64 17.01 -0.91
C THR A 234 13.37 17.63 -2.28
N TYR A 235 13.46 18.96 -2.38
CA TYR A 235 13.31 19.67 -3.65
C TYR A 235 14.37 19.27 -4.68
N THR A 236 15.64 19.14 -4.29
CA THR A 236 16.70 18.66 -5.21
C THR A 236 16.43 17.26 -5.71
N GLU A 237 15.99 16.35 -4.84
CA GLU A 237 15.62 14.99 -5.26
C GLU A 237 14.48 15.01 -6.28
N LYS A 238 13.47 15.86 -6.07
CA LYS A 238 12.35 16.05 -7.00
C LYS A 238 12.75 16.69 -8.34
N VAL A 239 13.71 17.62 -8.34
CA VAL A 239 14.29 18.17 -9.58
C VAL A 239 14.97 17.08 -10.39
N ILE A 240 15.76 16.23 -9.73
CA ILE A 240 16.44 15.09 -10.38
C ILE A 240 15.44 14.06 -10.90
N GLU A 241 14.39 13.75 -10.12
CA GLU A 241 13.29 12.88 -10.55
C GLU A 241 12.61 13.44 -11.81
N GLN A 242 12.32 14.75 -11.84
CA GLN A 242 11.72 15.39 -13.02
C GLN A 242 12.65 15.34 -14.24
N ALA A 243 13.93 15.60 -14.09
CA ALA A 243 14.92 15.51 -15.18
C ALA A 243 15.04 14.06 -15.70
N HIS A 244 14.97 13.07 -14.82
CA HIS A 244 14.98 11.67 -15.20
C HIS A 244 13.76 11.27 -16.02
N LEU A 245 12.58 11.74 -15.63
CA LEU A 245 11.34 11.51 -16.39
C LEU A 245 11.34 12.27 -17.72
N ALA A 246 11.84 13.52 -17.73
CA ALA A 246 11.95 14.33 -18.95
C ALA A 246 12.90 13.71 -19.99
N THR A 247 13.96 13.05 -19.52
CA THR A 247 14.89 12.30 -20.37
C THR A 247 14.44 10.87 -20.65
N LEU A 248 13.16 10.54 -20.40
CA LEU A 248 12.56 9.22 -20.68
C LEU A 248 13.33 8.05 -20.04
N HIS A 249 13.69 8.20 -18.76
CA HIS A 249 14.44 7.20 -18.01
C HIS A 249 15.84 6.89 -18.55
N CYS A 250 16.45 7.84 -19.27
CA CYS A 250 17.80 7.65 -19.80
C CYS A 250 18.83 7.42 -18.68
N GLY A 251 20.04 7.02 -19.08
CA GLY A 251 21.15 6.74 -18.17
C GLY A 251 21.59 7.95 -17.34
N VAL A 252 22.47 7.69 -16.39
CA VAL A 252 22.98 8.68 -15.43
C VAL A 252 23.56 9.91 -16.13
N GLY A 253 24.31 9.73 -17.21
CA GLY A 253 24.93 10.84 -17.95
C GLY A 253 23.92 11.84 -18.52
N MET A 254 22.87 11.35 -19.19
CA MET A 254 21.85 12.20 -19.80
C MET A 254 21.01 12.92 -18.75
N THR A 255 20.62 12.23 -17.68
CA THR A 255 19.90 12.86 -16.57
C THR A 255 20.76 13.97 -15.93
N MET A 256 22.07 13.72 -15.74
CA MET A 256 22.99 14.73 -15.22
C MET A 256 23.13 15.94 -16.16
N ALA A 257 23.20 15.71 -17.47
CA ALA A 257 23.29 16.78 -18.47
C ALA A 257 22.06 17.70 -18.38
N ASN A 258 20.86 17.12 -18.33
CA ASN A 258 19.62 17.90 -18.24
C ASN A 258 19.52 18.71 -16.93
N VAL A 259 19.97 18.16 -15.79
CA VAL A 259 20.03 18.93 -14.53
C VAL A 259 21.02 20.10 -14.64
N ARG A 260 22.17 19.88 -15.28
CA ARG A 260 23.24 20.88 -15.43
C ARG A 260 22.92 22.03 -16.36
N GLU A 261 21.88 21.93 -17.18
CA GLU A 261 21.38 23.06 -17.98
C GLU A 261 20.95 24.24 -17.11
N ARG A 262 20.50 23.99 -15.87
CA ARG A 262 19.99 25.03 -14.97
C ARG A 262 20.64 25.02 -13.58
N PHE A 263 21.07 23.86 -13.10
CA PHE A 263 21.44 23.68 -11.70
C PHE A 263 22.83 23.08 -11.51
N TRP A 264 23.51 23.52 -10.45
CA TRP A 264 24.71 22.89 -9.93
C TRP A 264 24.42 22.21 -8.59
N VAL A 265 24.58 20.88 -8.55
CA VAL A 265 24.29 20.06 -7.36
C VAL A 265 25.55 19.31 -6.92
N PRO A 266 26.00 19.44 -5.65
CA PRO A 266 27.12 18.66 -5.12
C PRO A 266 26.86 17.15 -5.20
N LYS A 267 27.88 16.38 -5.62
CA LYS A 267 27.80 14.90 -5.73
C LYS A 267 26.59 14.41 -6.56
N LEU A 268 26.15 15.19 -7.57
CA LEU A 268 24.99 14.91 -8.42
C LEU A 268 24.93 13.46 -8.95
N ARG A 269 26.06 12.92 -9.40
CA ARG A 269 26.14 11.54 -9.92
C ARG A 269 25.63 10.50 -8.91
N CYS A 270 25.93 10.69 -7.63
CA CYS A 270 25.48 9.79 -6.57
C CYS A 270 23.97 9.87 -6.36
N LEU A 271 23.41 11.09 -6.37
CA LEU A 271 21.96 11.30 -6.28
C LEU A 271 21.21 10.70 -7.47
N VAL A 272 21.71 10.90 -8.69
CA VAL A 272 21.09 10.32 -9.90
C VAL A 272 21.15 8.80 -9.86
N LYS A 273 22.25 8.19 -9.39
CA LYS A 273 22.33 6.73 -9.21
C LYS A 273 21.32 6.21 -8.19
N ARG A 274 21.15 6.91 -7.05
CA ARG A 274 20.17 6.58 -6.00
C ARG A 274 18.74 6.70 -6.50
N MET A 275 18.41 7.81 -7.16
CA MET A 275 17.08 8.00 -7.76
C MET A 275 16.78 6.90 -8.79
N ARG A 276 17.75 6.58 -9.66
CA ARG A 276 17.58 5.52 -10.67
C ARG A 276 17.39 4.13 -10.06
N SER A 277 18.02 3.81 -8.93
CA SER A 277 17.78 2.54 -8.23
C SER A 277 16.40 2.48 -7.56
N ASN A 278 15.83 3.62 -7.19
CA ASN A 278 14.50 3.71 -6.59
C ASN A 278 13.39 3.83 -7.65
N CYS A 279 13.73 4.10 -8.90
CA CYS A 279 12.78 4.22 -9.99
C CYS A 279 12.27 2.84 -10.45
N ASN A 280 10.99 2.53 -10.19
CA ASN A 280 10.37 1.27 -10.59
C ASN A 280 10.49 0.96 -12.09
N GLY A 281 10.43 2.00 -12.94
CA GLY A 281 10.64 1.85 -14.39
C GLY A 281 12.03 1.33 -14.71
N CYS A 282 13.07 1.99 -14.17
CA CYS A 282 14.45 1.56 -14.35
C CYS A 282 14.75 0.19 -13.73
N VAL A 283 14.21 -0.08 -12.54
CA VAL A 283 14.37 -1.37 -11.87
C VAL A 283 13.80 -2.47 -12.74
N ARG A 284 12.55 -2.34 -13.22
CA ARG A 284 11.90 -3.33 -14.08
C ARG A 284 12.73 -3.69 -15.32
N PHE A 285 13.36 -2.72 -15.99
CA PHE A 285 14.19 -2.98 -17.17
C PHE A 285 15.60 -3.48 -16.85
N ARG A 286 16.11 -3.22 -15.64
CA ARG A 286 17.45 -3.65 -15.21
C ARG A 286 17.46 -5.04 -14.58
N THR A 287 16.37 -5.44 -13.91
CA THR A 287 16.28 -6.71 -13.22
C THR A 287 16.46 -7.86 -14.21
N GLN A 288 17.54 -8.62 -14.03
CA GLN A 288 17.75 -9.85 -14.76
C GLN A 288 16.87 -10.94 -14.15
N ALA A 289 16.41 -11.88 -14.98
CA ALA A 289 15.73 -13.07 -14.47
C ALA A 289 16.65 -13.79 -13.48
N TYR A 290 16.09 -14.30 -12.39
CA TYR A 290 16.84 -15.11 -11.44
C TYR A 290 17.53 -16.24 -12.20
N ASN A 291 18.86 -16.34 -12.07
CA ASN A 291 19.62 -17.42 -12.70
C ASN A 291 18.99 -18.74 -12.27
N LYS A 292 18.66 -19.60 -13.24
CA LYS A 292 18.13 -20.93 -12.91
C LYS A 292 19.15 -21.58 -11.96
N PRO A 293 18.75 -22.00 -10.75
CA PRO A 293 19.67 -22.71 -9.88
C PRO A 293 20.21 -23.93 -10.65
N PRO A 294 21.44 -24.37 -10.35
CA PRO A 294 21.92 -25.63 -10.91
C PRO A 294 20.87 -26.72 -10.64
N PRO A 295 20.61 -27.61 -11.61
CA PRO A 295 19.60 -28.64 -11.43
C PRO A 295 19.93 -29.44 -10.17
N GLY A 296 18.95 -29.61 -9.29
CA GLY A 296 19.13 -30.41 -8.08
C GLY A 296 19.48 -31.85 -8.42
N ASN A 297 20.15 -32.53 -7.50
CA ASN A 297 20.46 -33.95 -7.65
C ASN A 297 19.16 -34.75 -7.84
N LEU A 298 19.19 -35.72 -8.77
CA LEU A 298 18.07 -36.64 -8.94
C LEU A 298 17.85 -37.42 -7.64
N PRO A 299 16.58 -37.67 -7.25
CA PRO A 299 16.30 -38.45 -6.04
C PRO A 299 16.93 -39.85 -6.17
N PRO A 300 17.41 -40.45 -5.07
CA PRO A 300 18.06 -41.78 -5.07
C PRO A 300 17.15 -42.85 -5.68
N THR A 301 15.84 -42.69 -5.51
CA THR A 301 14.78 -43.48 -6.15
C THR A 301 14.83 -43.52 -7.69
N ARG A 302 15.51 -42.58 -8.35
CA ARG A 302 15.70 -42.51 -9.80
C ARG A 302 17.11 -42.94 -10.24
N THR A 303 18.05 -43.09 -9.30
CA THR A 303 19.46 -43.39 -9.60
C THR A 303 19.90 -44.76 -9.09
N GLN A 304 19.23 -45.29 -8.07
CA GLN A 304 19.46 -46.63 -7.52
C GLN A 304 18.41 -47.60 -8.06
N GLY A 305 18.82 -48.80 -8.46
CA GLY A 305 17.91 -49.84 -8.92
C GLY A 305 16.98 -50.29 -7.79
N SER A 306 15.68 -50.30 -8.05
CA SER A 306 14.65 -50.81 -7.15
C SER A 306 14.07 -52.13 -7.68
N THR A 307 13.41 -52.90 -6.81
CA THR A 307 12.65 -54.06 -7.28
C THR A 307 11.41 -53.60 -8.05
N PRO A 308 10.92 -54.40 -9.02
CA PRO A 308 9.69 -54.09 -9.74
C PRO A 308 8.55 -53.75 -8.76
N PHE A 309 7.77 -52.68 -9.06
CA PHE A 309 6.66 -52.17 -8.25
C PHE A 309 7.00 -51.50 -6.91
N GLN A 310 8.28 -51.40 -6.51
CA GLN A 310 8.68 -50.72 -5.29
C GLN A 310 8.48 -49.20 -5.37
N VAL A 311 8.60 -48.63 -6.57
CA VAL A 311 8.46 -47.21 -6.84
C VAL A 311 7.63 -47.04 -8.11
N LEU A 312 6.48 -46.37 -7.98
CA LEU A 312 5.60 -46.11 -9.11
C LEU A 312 5.44 -44.60 -9.33
N GLY A 313 5.79 -44.12 -10.51
CA GLY A 313 5.49 -42.76 -10.95
C GLY A 313 4.14 -42.72 -11.68
N VAL A 314 3.16 -42.01 -11.14
CA VAL A 314 1.90 -41.74 -11.83
C VAL A 314 1.90 -40.29 -12.31
N ASP A 315 1.66 -40.08 -13.59
CA ASP A 315 1.37 -38.77 -14.16
C ASP A 315 -0.09 -38.71 -14.60
N PHE A 316 -0.64 -37.52 -14.78
CA PHE A 316 -1.95 -37.35 -15.39
C PHE A 316 -1.77 -36.76 -16.78
N ALA A 317 -2.24 -37.49 -17.80
CA ALA A 317 -2.39 -36.90 -19.12
C ALA A 317 -3.50 -35.85 -19.04
N GLY A 318 -3.17 -34.64 -19.51
CA GLY A 318 -4.03 -33.45 -19.51
C GLY A 318 -5.38 -33.64 -20.20
N PRO A 319 -6.25 -32.63 -20.17
CA PRO A 319 -7.69 -32.84 -20.27
C PRO A 319 -8.08 -33.37 -21.64
N ILE A 320 -8.45 -34.64 -21.67
CA ILE A 320 -9.07 -35.28 -22.82
C ILE A 320 -10.53 -34.82 -22.83
N ARG A 321 -10.90 -34.14 -23.91
CA ARG A 321 -12.28 -33.69 -24.09
C ARG A 321 -13.13 -34.85 -24.57
N TYR A 322 -14.28 -35.06 -23.94
CA TYR A 322 -15.24 -36.07 -24.35
C TYR A 322 -16.66 -35.49 -24.32
N GLN A 323 -17.53 -35.98 -25.19
CA GLN A 323 -18.94 -35.63 -25.16
C GLN A 323 -19.68 -36.54 -24.19
N SER A 324 -20.34 -35.95 -23.19
CA SER A 324 -21.22 -36.69 -22.31
C SER A 324 -22.55 -37.01 -23.01
N LYS A 325 -23.32 -37.98 -22.48
CA LYS A 325 -24.64 -38.37 -23.03
C LYS A 325 -25.61 -37.19 -23.19
N ALA A 326 -25.43 -36.11 -22.42
CA ALA A 326 -26.20 -34.87 -22.51
C ALA A 326 -25.68 -33.90 -23.60
N LYS A 327 -24.82 -34.35 -24.55
CA LYS A 327 -24.13 -33.53 -25.57
C LYS A 327 -23.27 -32.38 -25.03
N ALA A 328 -23.04 -32.31 -23.71
CA ALA A 328 -22.13 -31.36 -23.10
C ALA A 328 -20.68 -31.88 -23.20
N GLU A 329 -19.77 -31.02 -23.67
CA GLU A 329 -18.33 -31.28 -23.73
C GLU A 329 -17.74 -31.22 -22.32
N LYS A 330 -17.14 -32.33 -21.86
CA LYS A 330 -16.52 -32.46 -20.53
C LYS A 330 -15.04 -32.78 -20.69
N LYS A 331 -14.26 -32.54 -19.63
CA LYS A 331 -12.81 -32.81 -19.58
C LYS A 331 -12.56 -33.96 -18.61
N ALA A 332 -11.73 -34.92 -19.02
CA ALA A 332 -11.24 -36.01 -18.17
C ALA A 332 -9.71 -36.03 -18.17
N PHE A 333 -9.13 -36.43 -17.04
CA PHE A 333 -7.67 -36.61 -16.89
C PHE A 333 -7.39 -38.09 -16.71
N ALA A 334 -6.55 -38.66 -17.58
CA ALA A 334 -6.25 -40.09 -17.54
C ALA A 334 -4.90 -40.31 -16.84
N PRO A 335 -4.82 -41.14 -15.78
CA PRO A 335 -3.55 -41.48 -15.17
C PRO A 335 -2.70 -42.29 -16.16
N ARG A 336 -1.46 -41.85 -16.40
CA ARG A 336 -0.42 -42.58 -17.12
C ARG A 336 0.68 -43.00 -16.15
N PRO A 337 0.97 -44.30 -16.01
CA PRO A 337 2.21 -44.71 -15.36
C PRO A 337 3.40 -44.24 -16.20
N LYS A 338 4.39 -43.60 -15.57
CA LYS A 338 5.67 -43.26 -16.20
C LYS A 338 6.41 -44.58 -16.46
N ARG A 339 6.70 -44.86 -17.73
CA ARG A 339 7.42 -46.08 -18.15
C ARG A 339 8.87 -45.99 -17.67
N ASP A 340 9.14 -46.56 -16.51
CA ASP A 340 10.40 -47.18 -16.15
C ASP A 340 10.05 -48.53 -15.48
N ALA A 341 10.41 -49.63 -16.17
CA ALA A 341 10.29 -51.05 -15.78
C ALA A 341 8.90 -51.68 -15.49
N ALA A 342 8.56 -52.68 -16.33
CA ALA A 342 7.58 -53.78 -16.15
C ALA A 342 6.16 -53.42 -15.67
N ALA A 343 5.24 -53.18 -16.61
CA ALA A 343 3.80 -53.17 -16.35
C ALA A 343 3.14 -54.47 -16.81
N ALA A 344 2.73 -55.31 -15.85
CA ALA A 344 1.58 -56.21 -16.02
C ALA A 344 0.34 -55.44 -15.54
N ALA A 345 -0.64 -55.24 -16.42
CA ALA A 345 -1.91 -54.59 -16.09
C ALA A 345 -2.99 -55.65 -15.91
N THR A 346 -3.43 -55.88 -14.67
CA THR A 346 -4.68 -56.60 -14.39
C THR A 346 -5.80 -55.56 -14.29
N LEU A 347 -6.57 -55.42 -15.36
CA LEU A 347 -7.82 -54.65 -15.39
C LEU A 347 -8.88 -55.38 -14.56
N ARG A 348 -9.13 -54.92 -13.32
CA ARG A 348 -10.39 -55.21 -12.61
C ARG A 348 -11.39 -54.12 -12.98
N ILE A 349 -12.31 -54.44 -13.89
CA ILE A 349 -13.53 -53.66 -14.09
C ILE A 349 -14.38 -53.88 -12.84
N LEU A 350 -14.42 -52.89 -11.94
CA LEU A 350 -15.47 -52.83 -10.92
C LEU A 350 -16.75 -52.37 -11.63
N GLN A 351 -17.62 -53.31 -11.97
CA GLN A 351 -19.04 -53.01 -12.22
C GLN A 351 -19.63 -52.48 -10.92
N GLN A 352 -19.85 -51.17 -10.85
CA GLN A 352 -20.82 -50.62 -9.90
C GLN A 352 -22.20 -51.08 -10.36
N ALA A 353 -22.70 -52.15 -9.73
CA ALA A 353 -24.09 -52.53 -9.80
C ALA A 353 -24.91 -51.41 -9.14
N GLN A 354 -25.63 -50.64 -9.97
CA GLN A 354 -26.84 -49.96 -9.53
C GLN A 354 -27.90 -51.05 -9.31
N SER A 355 -28.26 -51.31 -8.07
CA SER A 355 -29.52 -51.97 -7.75
C SER A 355 -30.56 -50.88 -7.50
N ASP A 356 -31.29 -50.52 -8.55
CA ASP A 356 -32.66 -50.03 -8.41
C ASP A 356 -33.51 -51.20 -7.90
N SER A 357 -34.11 -51.05 -6.72
CA SER A 357 -35.24 -51.88 -6.29
C SER A 357 -36.43 -50.96 -6.01
N LYS A 358 -37.23 -50.74 -7.05
CA LYS A 358 -38.66 -50.44 -6.95
C LYS A 358 -39.42 -51.67 -7.42
N GLU A 359 -40.31 -52.15 -6.56
CA GLU A 359 -41.54 -52.94 -6.75
C GLU A 359 -41.76 -53.59 -5.37
N SER A 360 -42.89 -53.42 -4.68
CA SER A 360 -44.27 -53.21 -5.08
C SER A 360 -45.07 -52.63 -3.92
#